data_AF-A0A8S2FPM6-F1
#
_entry.id   AF-A0A8S2FPM6-F1
#
_cell.length_a   1.000
_cell.length_b   1.000
_cell.length_c   1.000
_cell.angle_alpha   90.00
_cell.angle_beta   90.00
_cell.angle_gamma   90.00
#
_symmetry.space_group_name_H-M   'P 1'
#
loop_
_entity.id
_entity.type
_entity.pdbx_description
1 polymer ?
#
loop_
_entity_poly.entity_id
_entity_poly.type
_entity_poly.pdbx_seq_one_letter_code
_entity_poly.pdbx_strand_id
1 'polypeptide(L)'
;MNDIENDTIIQYFSTIRQKEPDTSVAIAAIRTLLEVIKRSNAGTMSELSTQLKYCQQLLLTQTDSSIPSVKSGCELFLRFITLAKFDTFDIDEC
;
A
#
# COMPACT_ATOMS: atom_id res chain seq x y z
N MET A 1 5.22 -18.32 -0.57
CA MET A 1 4.92 -16.90 -0.35
C MET A 1 5.38 -16.23 -1.63
N ASN A 2 4.48 -15.78 -2.52
CA ASN A 2 4.95 -15.11 -3.74
C ASN A 2 5.38 -13.70 -3.33
N ASP A 3 6.69 -13.58 -3.15
CA ASP A 3 7.41 -12.41 -2.69
C ASP A 3 7.33 -11.35 -3.78
N ILE A 4 6.51 -10.31 -3.56
CA ILE A 4 6.82 -9.04 -4.19
C ILE A 4 8.15 -8.64 -3.55
N GLU A 5 9.24 -8.84 -4.29
CA GLU A 5 10.59 -8.65 -3.77
C GLU A 5 10.73 -7.26 -3.15
N ASN A 6 11.31 -7.20 -1.96
CA ASN A 6 11.49 -5.97 -1.19
C ASN A 6 12.15 -4.86 -2.01
N ASP A 7 13.18 -5.23 -2.77
CA ASP A 7 13.89 -4.35 -3.69
C ASP A 7 12.94 -3.74 -4.74
N THR A 8 11.99 -4.52 -5.26
CA THR A 8 11.00 -4.02 -6.22
C THR A 8 10.09 -2.95 -5.60
N ILE A 9 9.67 -3.13 -4.34
CA ILE A 9 8.82 -2.17 -3.63
C ILE A 9 9.56 -0.85 -3.41
N ILE A 10 10.79 -0.92 -2.89
CA ILE A 10 11.60 0.27 -2.61
C ILE A 10 12.03 0.98 -3.89
N GLN A 11 12.38 0.23 -4.94
CA GLN A 11 12.68 0.80 -6.25
C GLN A 11 11.47 1.52 -6.85
N TYR A 12 10.28 0.94 -6.75
CA TYR A 12 9.07 1.57 -7.27
C TYR A 12 8.77 2.89 -6.53
N PHE A 13 8.81 2.88 -5.20
CA PHE A 13 8.64 4.08 -4.40
C PHE A 13 9.69 5.16 -4.75
N SER A 14 10.96 4.77 -4.84
CA SER A 14 12.06 5.67 -5.20
C SER A 14 11.92 6.22 -6.61
N THR A 15 11.38 5.43 -7.54
CA THR A 15 11.11 5.86 -8.91
C THR A 15 10.01 6.93 -8.95
N ILE A 16 8.94 6.77 -8.18
CA ILE A 16 7.90 7.81 -8.05
C ILE A 16 8.51 9.10 -7.51
N ARG A 17 9.31 9.01 -6.44
CA ARG A 17 9.95 10.19 -5.83
C ARG A 17 10.91 10.91 -6.76
N GLN A 18 11.58 10.19 -7.66
CA GLN A 18 12.50 10.77 -8.64
C GLN A 18 11.76 11.41 -9.82
N LYS A 19 10.71 10.76 -10.33
CA LYS A 19 9.95 11.24 -11.49
C LYS A 19 9.01 12.39 -11.14
N GLU A 20 8.49 12.40 -9.92
CA GLU A 20 7.48 13.35 -9.46
C GLU A 20 7.93 13.98 -8.12
N PRO A 21 8.96 14.85 -8.12
CA PRO A 21 9.52 15.42 -6.90
C PRO A 21 8.52 16.26 -6.09
N ASP A 22 7.51 16.84 -6.76
CA ASP A 22 6.44 17.64 -6.13
C ASP A 22 5.34 16.77 -5.48
N THR A 23 5.35 15.45 -5.73
CA THR A 23 4.37 14.54 -5.13
C THR A 23 4.67 14.31 -3.66
N SER A 24 3.63 14.39 -2.82
CA SER A 24 3.80 14.12 -1.40
C SER A 24 4.26 12.69 -1.15
N VAL A 25 5.12 12.52 -0.16
CA VAL A 25 5.67 11.20 0.23
C VAL A 25 4.55 10.21 0.57
N ALA A 26 3.46 10.68 1.18
CA ALA A 26 2.29 9.86 1.49
C ALA A 26 1.59 9.34 0.21
N ILE A 27 1.45 10.18 -0.82
CA ILE A 27 0.86 9.76 -2.10
C ILE A 27 1.77 8.77 -2.83
N ALA A 28 3.08 8.98 -2.80
CA ALA A 28 4.04 8.01 -3.34
C ALA A 28 3.94 6.64 -2.63
N ALA A 29 3.76 6.64 -1.31
CA ALA A 29 3.53 5.42 -0.53
C ALA A 29 2.20 4.73 -0.91
N ILE A 30 1.11 5.49 -1.02
CA ILE A 30 -0.20 4.95 -1.43
C ILE A 30 -0.14 4.33 -2.84
N ARG A 31 0.53 4.99 -3.80
CA ARG A 31 0.74 4.43 -5.15
C ARG A 31 1.55 3.14 -5.13
N THR A 32 2.50 3.04 -4.20
CA THR A 32 3.29 1.81 -4.01
C THR A 32 2.43 0.68 -3.43
N LEU A 33 1.58 0.97 -2.44
CA LEU A 33 0.61 -0.01 -1.91
C LEU A 33 -0.39 -0.46 -2.98
N LEU A 34 -0.87 0.45 -3.83
CA LEU A 34 -1.73 0.10 -4.97
C LEU A 34 -1.04 -0.86 -5.95
N GLU A 35 0.26 -0.68 -6.20
CA GLU A 35 1.03 -1.58 -7.04
C GLU A 35 1.19 -2.97 -6.41
N VAL A 36 1.36 -3.03 -5.08
CA VAL A 36 1.34 -4.29 -4.33
C VAL A 36 0.00 -5.01 -4.49
N ILE A 37 -1.13 -4.30 -4.42
CA ILE A 37 -2.46 -4.89 -4.65
C ILE A 37 -2.56 -5.47 -6.07
N LYS A 38 -2.14 -4.73 -7.09
CA LYS A 38 -2.22 -5.15 -8.50
C LYS A 38 -1.40 -6.41 -8.82
N ARG A 39 -0.26 -6.58 -8.13
CA ARG A 39 0.64 -7.72 -8.31
C ARG A 39 0.43 -8.84 -7.30
N SER A 40 -0.44 -8.62 -6.31
CA SER A 40 -0.70 -9.59 -5.27
C SER A 40 -1.48 -10.79 -5.82
N ASN A 41 -1.02 -11.99 -5.47
CA ASN A 41 -1.74 -13.24 -5.67
C ASN A 41 -2.42 -13.72 -4.38
N ALA A 42 -2.70 -12.82 -3.42
CA ALA A 42 -3.38 -13.16 -2.18
C ALA A 42 -4.76 -13.75 -2.47
N GLY A 43 -5.03 -14.95 -1.95
CA GLY A 43 -6.33 -15.61 -2.08
C GLY A 43 -7.34 -15.11 -1.05
N THR A 44 -6.86 -14.48 0.02
CA THR A 44 -7.71 -13.99 1.13
C THR A 44 -7.41 -12.54 1.49
N MET A 45 -8.40 -11.87 2.10
CA MET A 45 -8.22 -10.52 2.64
C MET A 45 -7.13 -10.46 3.73
N SER A 46 -7.01 -11.53 4.54
CA SER A 46 -5.99 -11.61 5.59
C SER A 46 -4.58 -11.65 5.02
N GLU A 47 -4.37 -12.44 3.95
CA GLU A 47 -3.12 -12.49 3.21
C GLU A 47 -2.78 -11.13 2.58
N LEU A 48 -3.74 -10.50 1.89
CA LEU A 48 -3.53 -9.19 1.28
C LEU A 48 -3.20 -8.12 2.35
N SER A 49 -3.94 -8.11 3.45
CA SER A 49 -3.70 -7.19 4.57
C SER A 49 -2.30 -7.39 5.17
N THR A 50 -1.83 -8.62 5.24
CA THR A 50 -0.48 -8.95 5.73
C THR A 50 0.58 -8.43 4.77
N GLN A 51 0.42 -8.62 3.47
CA GLN A 51 1.35 -8.09 2.45
C GLN A 51 1.41 -6.56 2.45
N LEU A 52 0.27 -5.88 2.60
CA LEU A 52 0.24 -4.42 2.62
C LEU A 52 0.84 -3.84 3.91
N LYS A 53 0.61 -4.47 5.07
CA LYS A 53 1.29 -4.12 6.33
C LYS A 53 2.80 -4.31 6.24
N TYR A 54 3.23 -5.38 5.59
CA TYR A 54 4.64 -5.63 5.34
C TYR A 54 5.26 -4.54 4.44
N CYS A 55 4.60 -4.19 3.34
CA CYS A 55 5.01 -3.07 2.49
C CYS A 55 5.10 -1.75 3.27
N GLN A 56 4.12 -1.45 4.12
CA GLN A 56 4.16 -0.27 4.99
C GLN A 56 5.40 -0.29 5.91
N GLN A 57 5.69 -1.41 6.57
CA GLN A 57 6.89 -1.53 7.41
C GLN A 57 8.17 -1.35 6.61
N LEU A 58 8.25 -1.90 5.41
CA LEU A 58 9.40 -1.76 4.53
C LEU A 58 9.62 -0.29 4.15
N LEU A 59 8.57 0.43 3.75
CA LEU A 59 8.63 1.86 3.43
C LEU A 59 9.07 2.70 4.64
N LEU A 60 8.65 2.35 5.85
CA LEU A 60 9.02 3.07 7.08
C LEU A 60 10.45 2.79 7.57
N THR A 61 11.01 1.63 7.23
CA THR A 61 12.33 1.18 7.75
C THR A 61 13.46 1.34 6.75
N GLN A 62 13.17 1.19 5.46
CA GLN A 62 14.17 1.21 4.38
C GLN A 62 14.20 2.51 3.59
N THR A 63 13.36 3.48 3.95
CA THR A 63 13.44 4.83 3.38
C THR A 63 13.69 5.81 4.51
N ASP A 64 14.50 6.85 4.28
CA ASP A 64 14.66 7.98 5.20
C ASP A 64 13.35 8.76 5.42
N SER A 65 12.25 8.29 4.85
CA SER A 65 10.91 8.87 4.92
C SER A 65 10.17 8.43 6.19
N SER A 66 10.82 8.52 7.35
CA SER A 66 10.18 8.28 8.66
C SER A 66 9.26 9.44 9.03
N ILE A 67 8.28 9.72 8.15
CA ILE A 67 7.35 10.83 8.26
C ILE A 67 6.03 10.24 8.77
N PRO A 68 5.44 10.79 9.85
CA PRO A 68 4.12 10.40 10.34
C PRO A 68 3.02 10.34 9.26
N SER A 69 3.17 11.12 8.18
CA SER A 69 2.25 11.15 7.03
C SER A 69 2.23 9.86 6.20
N VAL A 70 3.37 9.16 6.08
CA VAL A 70 3.43 7.86 5.39
C VAL A 70 2.67 6.83 6.21
N LYS A 71 2.96 6.78 7.53
CA LYS A 71 2.28 5.85 8.43
C LYS A 71 0.76 6.07 8.42
N SER A 72 0.32 7.32 8.63
CA SER A 72 -1.11 7.64 8.66
C SER A 72 -1.79 7.41 7.31
N GLY A 73 -1.15 7.78 6.20
CA GLY A 73 -1.66 7.54 4.85
C GLY A 73 -1.84 6.05 4.55
N CYS A 74 -0.85 5.22 4.89
CA CYS A 74 -0.93 3.77 4.74
C CYS A 74 -2.03 3.15 5.61
N GLU A 75 -2.16 3.58 6.87
CA GLU A 75 -3.19 3.08 7.80
C GLU A 75 -4.61 3.43 7.32
N LEU A 76 -4.84 4.66 6.87
CA LEU A 76 -6.12 5.08 6.29
C LEU A 76 -6.46 4.28 5.03
N PHE A 77 -5.47 4.08 4.16
CA PHE A 77 -5.64 3.29 2.94
C PHE A 77 -6.00 1.83 3.22
N LEU A 78 -5.30 1.19 4.17
CA LEU A 78 -5.61 -0.16 4.63
C LEU A 78 -7.05 -0.28 5.15
N ARG A 79 -7.50 0.69 5.95
CA ARG A 79 -8.89 0.74 6.44
C ARG A 79 -9.89 0.83 5.30
N PHE A 80 -9.62 1.68 4.30
CA PHE A 80 -10.47 1.84 3.14
C PHE A 80 -10.60 0.56 2.30
N ILE A 81 -9.47 -0.07 1.96
CA ILE A 81 -9.48 -1.31 1.16
C ILE A 81 -10.16 -2.46 1.90
N THR A 82 -9.98 -2.54 3.22
CA THR A 82 -10.67 -3.54 4.05
C THR A 82 -12.18 -3.32 4.02
N LEU A 83 -12.63 -2.06 4.14
CA LEU A 83 -14.05 -1.70 4.14
C LEU A 83 -14.72 -1.91 2.77
N ALA A 84 -14.08 -1.50 1.68
CA ALA A 84 -14.63 -1.61 0.32
C ALA A 84 -14.95 -3.06 -0.11
N LYS A 85 -14.31 -4.06 0.52
CA LYS A 85 -14.60 -5.48 0.28
C LYS A 85 -15.81 -6.00 1.05
N PHE A 86 -16.21 -5.33 2.12
CA PHE A 86 -17.48 -5.59 2.79
C PHE A 86 -18.64 -4.90 2.08
N ASP A 87 -18.43 -3.72 1.49
CA ASP A 87 -19.45 -2.94 0.78
C ASP A 87 -19.92 -3.57 -0.55
N THR A 88 -19.21 -4.59 -1.06
CA THR A 88 -19.70 -5.42 -2.16
C THR A 88 -20.80 -6.41 -1.73
N PHE A 89 -21.14 -6.47 -0.44
CA PHE A 89 -22.33 -7.16 0.05
C PHE A 89 -23.44 -6.13 0.31
N ASP A 90 -24.43 -6.15 -0.57
CA ASP A 90 -25.77 -5.63 -0.34
C ASP A 90 -25.90 -4.09 -0.25
N ILE A 91 -25.83 -3.44 -1.42
CA ILE A 91 -26.76 -2.33 -1.70
C ILE A 91 -27.85 -2.95 -2.57
N ASP A 92 -28.58 -3.94 -2.04
CA ASP A 92 -29.88 -4.27 -2.61
C ASP A 92 -30.79 -3.09 -2.27
N GLU A 93 -31.41 -2.56 -3.31
CA GLU A 93 -32.25 -1.37 -3.32
C GLU A 93 -33.28 -1.41 -2.18
N CYS A 94 -33.41 -0.30 -1.46
CA CYS A 94 -34.59 -0.06 -0.61
C CYS A 94 -35.80 0.27 -1.48
#